data_AF-A0A1F6DUI7-F1
#
_entry.id   AF-A0A1F6DUI7-F1
#
_cell.length_a   1.000
_cell.length_b   1.000
_cell.length_c   1.000
_cell.angle_alpha   90.00
_cell.angle_beta   90.00
_cell.angle_gamma   90.00
#
_symmetry.space_group_name_H-M   'P 1'
#
loop_
_entity.id
_entity.type
_entity.pdbx_description
1 polymer ?
#
loop_
_entity_poly.entity_id
_entity_poly.type
_entity_poly.pdbx_seq_one_letter_code
_entity_poly.pdbx_strand_id
1 'polypeptide(L)'
;MEHKEHPSESFRILQVVGVVAVLIGSFYLYGFAFNPQKQMDDINIQVAQDAITQYKIVLKSGDPIQICVQAGMVSAALLQAKDEEAYLKWKKTEDANCARAGVPNY
;
A
#
# COMPACT_ATOMS: atom_id res chain seq x y z
N MET A 1 -18.79 -31.23 54.81
CA MET A 1 -19.08 -31.73 53.45
C MET A 1 -19.57 -30.54 52.64
N GLU A 2 -18.67 -29.88 51.91
CA GLU A 2 -19.04 -28.76 51.04
C GLU A 2 -19.70 -29.32 49.78
N HIS A 3 -21.02 -29.18 49.67
CA HIS A 3 -21.72 -29.38 48.42
C HIS A 3 -21.37 -28.22 47.49
N LYS A 4 -20.50 -28.48 46.50
CA LYS A 4 -20.29 -27.54 45.39
C LYS A 4 -21.53 -27.58 44.51
N GLU A 5 -22.29 -26.48 44.54
CA GLU A 5 -23.45 -26.28 43.68
C GLU A 5 -22.97 -26.14 42.22
N HIS A 6 -23.21 -27.16 41.41
CA HIS A 6 -22.84 -27.15 40.00
C HIS A 6 -23.88 -26.32 39.21
N PRO A 7 -23.45 -25.33 38.40
CA PRO A 7 -24.37 -24.50 37.63
C PRO A 7 -25.13 -25.35 36.60
N SER A 8 -26.42 -25.06 36.44
CA SER A 8 -27.32 -25.77 35.53
C SER A 8 -26.88 -25.65 34.06
N GLU A 9 -27.16 -26.67 33.25
CA GLU A 9 -26.75 -26.76 31.84
C GLU A 9 -27.24 -25.56 30.99
N SER A 10 -28.42 -25.01 31.30
CA SER A 10 -28.96 -23.82 30.63
C SER A 10 -28.11 -22.57 30.89
N PHE A 11 -27.56 -22.41 32.10
CA PHE A 11 -26.66 -21.31 32.45
C PHE A 11 -25.33 -21.43 31.70
N ARG A 12 -24.81 -22.65 31.54
CA ARG A 12 -23.58 -22.91 30.79
C ARG A 12 -23.73 -22.58 29.30
N ILE A 13 -24.87 -22.92 28.69
CA ILE A 13 -25.17 -22.61 27.29
C ILE A 13 -25.28 -21.08 27.06
N LEU A 14 -25.96 -20.37 27.96
CA LEU A 14 -26.09 -18.90 27.89
C LEU A 14 -24.73 -18.19 27.97
N GLN A 15 -23.83 -18.65 28.83
CA GLN A 15 -22.48 -18.10 28.92
C GLN A 15 -21.67 -18.31 27.63
N VAL A 16 -21.74 -19.50 27.03
CA VAL A 16 -21.04 -19.80 25.78
C VAL A 16 -21.57 -18.94 24.63
N VAL A 17 -22.90 -18.82 24.50
CA VAL A 17 -23.52 -17.96 23.46
C VAL A 17 -23.12 -16.50 23.65
N GLY A 18 -23.10 -16.01 24.90
CA GLY A 18 -22.67 -14.66 25.21
C GLY A 18 -21.22 -14.39 24.80
N VAL A 19 -20.29 -15.30 25.11
CA VAL A 19 -18.89 -15.18 24.71
C VAL A 19 -18.75 -15.20 23.19
N VAL A 20 -19.44 -16.11 22.50
CA VAL A 20 -19.40 -16.18 21.02
C VAL A 20 -19.96 -14.90 20.40
N ALA A 21 -21.06 -14.36 20.92
CA ALA A 21 -21.64 -13.11 20.44
C ALA A 21 -20.70 -11.91 20.65
N VAL A 22 -19.97 -11.85 21.77
CA VAL A 22 -18.96 -10.82 22.03
C VAL A 22 -17.77 -10.96 21.08
N LEU A 23 -17.29 -12.18 20.84
CA LEU A 23 -16.18 -12.42 19.90
C LEU A 23 -16.56 -12.02 18.47
N ILE A 24 -17.75 -12.43 18.01
CA ILE A 24 -18.27 -12.05 16.70
C ILE A 24 -18.47 -10.53 16.61
N GLY A 25 -19.09 -9.91 17.62
CA GLY A 25 -19.28 -8.46 17.68
C GLY A 25 -17.95 -7.72 17.64
N SER A 26 -16.95 -8.17 18.40
CA SER A 26 -15.61 -7.58 18.40
C SER A 26 -14.93 -7.72 17.03
N PHE A 27 -15.06 -8.86 16.35
CA PHE A 27 -14.54 -9.05 15.00
C PHE A 27 -15.14 -8.06 14.01
N TYR A 28 -16.46 -7.84 14.04
CA TYR A 28 -17.11 -6.85 13.17
C TYR A 28 -16.75 -5.41 13.54
N LEU A 29 -16.66 -5.08 14.83
CA LEU A 29 -16.34 -3.72 15.29
C LEU A 29 -14.89 -3.33 14.97
N TYR A 30 -13.93 -4.23 15.17
CA TYR A 30 -12.52 -3.95 14.90
C TYR A 30 -12.12 -4.20 13.44
N GLY A 31 -12.71 -5.21 12.78
CA GLY A 31 -12.40 -5.56 11.39
C GLY A 31 -12.95 -4.55 10.37
N PHE A 32 -14.13 -3.97 10.62
CA PHE A 32 -14.74 -2.99 9.73
C PHE A 32 -14.11 -1.59 9.83
N ALA A 33 -13.33 -1.31 10.88
CA ALA A 33 -12.61 -0.05 11.04
C ALA A 33 -11.35 0.06 10.17
N PHE A 34 -10.94 -1.01 9.50
CA PHE A 34 -9.81 -0.99 8.56
C PHE A 34 -10.26 -0.39 7.22
N ASN A 35 -9.75 0.80 6.87
CA ASN A 35 -9.96 1.41 5.56
C ASN A 35 -8.73 1.12 4.67
N PRO A 36 -8.74 0.04 3.87
CA PRO A 36 -7.59 -0.35 3.05
C PRO A 36 -7.23 0.69 2.00
N GLN A 37 -8.20 1.51 1.55
CA GLN A 37 -8.01 2.44 0.46
C GLN A 37 -7.05 3.57 0.84
N LYS A 38 -7.24 4.16 2.03
CA LYS A 38 -6.38 5.24 2.51
C LYS A 38 -4.93 4.78 2.69
N GLN A 39 -4.74 3.55 3.19
CA GLN A 39 -3.41 2.98 3.35
C GLN A 39 -2.70 2.78 2.01
N MET A 40 -3.43 2.37 0.96
CA MET A 40 -2.84 2.20 -0.38
C MET A 40 -2.50 3.53 -1.04
N ASP A 41 -3.35 4.56 -0.89
CA ASP A 41 -3.05 5.89 -1.42
C ASP A 41 -1.77 6.48 -0.79
N ASP A 42 -1.61 6.36 0.54
CA ASP A 42 -0.40 6.79 1.25
C ASP A 42 0.86 6.02 0.81
N ILE A 43 0.73 4.71 0.54
CA ILE A 43 1.83 3.88 0.04
C ILE A 43 2.24 4.30 -1.37
N ASN A 44 1.29 4.57 -2.26
CA ASN A 44 1.60 4.95 -3.65
C ASN A 44 2.36 6.28 -3.71
N ILE A 45 2.02 7.24 -2.85
CA ILE A 45 2.75 8.50 -2.72
C ILE A 45 4.19 8.24 -2.29
N GLN A 46 4.42 7.36 -1.30
CA GLN A 46 5.76 7.01 -0.83
C GLN A 46 6.59 6.34 -1.93
N VAL A 47 6.01 5.39 -2.65
CA VAL A 47 6.67 4.71 -3.78
C VAL A 47 7.11 5.70 -4.86
N ALA A 48 6.28 6.70 -5.18
CA ALA A 48 6.63 7.75 -6.13
C ALA A 48 7.83 8.60 -5.66
N GLN A 49 7.87 8.97 -4.38
CA GLN A 49 9.00 9.73 -3.81
C GLN A 49 10.29 8.91 -3.76
N ASP A 50 10.19 7.63 -3.44
CA ASP A 50 11.34 6.72 -3.44
C ASP A 50 11.89 6.55 -4.86
N ALA A 51 11.02 6.38 -5.86
CA ALA A 51 11.42 6.31 -7.26
C ALA A 51 12.15 7.59 -7.69
N ILE A 52 11.66 8.78 -7.31
CA ILE A 52 12.31 10.07 -7.59
C ILE A 52 13.70 10.13 -6.94
N THR A 53 13.82 9.65 -5.71
CA THR A 53 15.09 9.63 -4.97
C THR A 53 16.10 8.70 -5.64
N GLN A 54 15.67 7.50 -6.04
CA GLN A 54 16.49 6.56 -6.78
C GLN A 54 16.92 7.12 -8.15
N TYR A 55 16.01 7.80 -8.87
CA TYR A 55 16.36 8.53 -10.10
C TYR A 55 17.48 9.54 -9.86
N LYS A 56 17.40 10.35 -8.79
CA LYS A 56 18.45 11.33 -8.47
C LYS A 56 19.80 10.70 -8.15
N ILE A 57 19.82 9.46 -7.65
CA ILE A 57 21.06 8.71 -7.41
C ILE A 57 21.64 8.25 -8.76
N VAL A 58 20.83 7.58 -9.58
CA VAL A 58 21.24 7.06 -10.89
C VAL A 58 21.62 8.20 -11.85
N LEU A 59 20.98 9.36 -11.77
CA LEU A 59 21.30 10.52 -12.60
C LEU A 59 22.77 10.99 -12.45
N LYS A 60 23.40 10.74 -11.30
CA LYS A 60 24.78 11.20 -11.02
C LYS A 60 25.85 10.28 -11.59
N SER A 61 25.55 8.98 -11.76
CA SER A 61 26.58 7.97 -12.01
C SER A 61 26.14 6.80 -12.90
N GLY A 62 24.85 6.71 -13.20
CA GLY A 62 24.27 5.64 -14.01
C GLY A 62 24.52 5.86 -15.49
N ASP A 63 24.50 4.78 -16.25
CA ASP A 63 24.54 4.86 -17.70
C ASP A 63 23.21 5.41 -18.28
N PRO A 64 23.20 5.88 -19.54
CA PRO A 64 22.00 6.46 -20.13
C PRO A 64 20.77 5.55 -20.10
N ILE A 65 20.93 4.23 -20.27
CA ILE A 65 19.82 3.28 -20.22
C ILE A 65 19.29 3.16 -18.79
N GLN A 66 20.17 3.07 -17.79
CA GLN A 66 19.75 3.05 -16.38
C GLN A 66 18.98 4.31 -16.00
N ILE A 67 19.44 5.49 -16.45
CA ILE A 67 18.74 6.75 -16.20
C ILE A 67 17.35 6.75 -16.86
N CYS A 68 17.22 6.25 -18.10
CA CYS A 68 15.94 6.08 -18.78
C CYS A 68 14.99 5.15 -18.02
N VAL A 69 15.45 3.95 -17.67
CA VAL A 69 14.64 2.96 -16.92
C VAL A 69 14.17 3.54 -15.59
N GLN A 70 15.07 4.21 -14.87
CA GLN A 70 14.73 4.81 -13.59
C GLN A 70 13.76 5.98 -13.73
N ALA A 71 13.87 6.80 -14.79
CA ALA A 71 12.89 7.84 -15.10
C ALA A 71 11.51 7.23 -15.35
N GLY A 72 11.44 6.08 -16.01
CA GLY A 72 10.16 5.42 -16.25
C GLY A 72 9.54 4.75 -15.04
N MET A 73 10.36 4.26 -14.12
CA MET A 73 9.85 3.85 -12.82
C MET A 73 9.22 5.02 -12.05
N VAL A 74 9.74 6.25 -12.20
CA VAL A 74 9.10 7.45 -11.62
C VAL A 74 7.74 7.72 -12.28
N SER A 75 7.68 7.74 -13.61
CA SER A 75 6.43 7.91 -14.35
C SER A 75 5.38 6.89 -13.93
N ALA A 76 5.74 5.61 -13.87
CA ALA A 76 4.84 4.53 -13.48
C ALA A 76 4.37 4.64 -12.02
N ALA A 77 5.23 5.09 -11.10
CA ALA A 77 4.87 5.28 -9.70
C ALA A 77 3.91 6.47 -9.52
N LEU A 78 4.13 7.59 -10.22
CA LEU A 78 3.24 8.74 -10.18
C LEU A 78 1.87 8.43 -10.78
N LEU A 79 1.82 7.61 -11.83
CA LEU A 79 0.56 7.12 -12.40
C LEU A 79 -0.21 6.27 -11.37
N GLN A 80 0.47 5.38 -10.64
CA GLN A 80 -0.14 4.59 -9.56
C GLN A 80 -0.63 5.48 -8.40
N ALA A 81 0.10 6.55 -8.09
CA ALA A 81 -0.31 7.56 -7.11
C ALA A 81 -1.42 8.51 -7.61
N LYS A 82 -1.86 8.37 -8.88
CA LYS A 82 -2.86 9.23 -9.53
C LYS A 82 -2.49 10.71 -9.53
N ASP A 83 -1.19 11.03 -9.50
CA ASP A 83 -0.68 12.40 -9.61
C ASP A 83 -0.42 12.74 -11.08
N GLU A 84 -1.47 13.14 -11.79
CA GLU A 84 -1.44 13.40 -13.23
C GLU A 84 -0.47 14.55 -13.59
N GLU A 85 -0.45 15.62 -12.81
CA GLU A 85 0.42 16.77 -13.07
C GLU A 85 1.89 16.37 -12.99
N ALA A 86 2.28 15.66 -11.92
CA ALA A 86 3.64 15.18 -11.77
C ALA A 86 3.96 14.11 -12.82
N TYR A 87 3.04 13.20 -13.11
CA TYR A 87 3.18 12.19 -14.16
C TYR A 87 3.52 12.83 -15.51
N LEU A 88 2.76 13.83 -15.95
CA LEU A 88 3.00 14.51 -17.24
C LEU A 88 4.34 15.22 -17.30
N LYS A 89 4.83 15.77 -16.16
CA LYS A 89 6.16 16.38 -16.09
C LYS A 89 7.27 15.33 -16.17
N TRP A 90 7.12 14.23 -15.44
CA TRP A 90 8.09 13.15 -15.43
C TRP A 90 8.11 12.35 -16.73
N LYS A 91 6.96 12.24 -17.41
CA LYS A 91 6.87 11.62 -18.73
C LYS A 91 7.80 12.31 -19.73
N LYS A 92 7.79 13.64 -19.78
CA LYS A 92 8.74 14.41 -20.61
C LYS A 92 10.21 14.19 -20.22
N THR A 93 10.48 13.97 -18.93
CA THR A 93 11.84 13.69 -18.43
C THR A 93 12.30 12.29 -18.84
N GLU A 94 11.41 11.30 -18.73
CA GLU A 94 11.59 9.94 -19.22
C GLU A 94 11.87 9.94 -20.73
N ASP A 95 11.02 10.57 -21.54
CA ASP A 95 11.17 10.64 -23.00
C ASP A 95 12.54 11.24 -23.39
N ALA A 96 12.95 12.33 -22.73
CA ALA A 96 14.24 12.96 -22.98
C ALA A 96 15.43 12.07 -22.58
N ASN A 97 15.34 11.35 -21.46
CA ASN A 97 16.39 10.44 -21.03
C ASN A 97 16.47 9.19 -21.89
N CYS A 98 15.33 8.64 -22.29
CA CYS A 98 15.24 7.46 -23.15
C CYS A 98 15.70 7.75 -24.59
N ALA A 99 15.40 8.94 -25.12
CA ALA A 99 15.97 9.40 -26.38
C ALA A 99 17.51 9.50 -26.32
N ARG A 100 18.06 10.05 -25.22
CA ARG A 100 19.51 10.10 -24.98
C ARG A 100 20.14 8.71 -24.84
N ALA A 101 19.39 7.74 -24.35
CA ALA A 101 19.80 6.35 -24.23
C ALA A 101 19.70 5.57 -25.55
N GLY A 102 19.12 6.17 -26.60
CA GLY A 102 18.92 5.52 -27.90
C GLY A 102 17.77 4.50 -27.90
N VAL A 103 16.84 4.58 -26.94
CA VAL A 103 15.66 3.73 -26.89
C VAL A 103 14.65 4.21 -27.96
N PRO A 104 14.29 3.37 -28.95
CA PRO A 104 13.37 3.77 -30.01
C PRO A 104 11.92 3.85 -29.50
N ASN A 105 11.16 4.80 -30.04
CA ASN A 105 9.72 5.02 -29.79
C ASN A 105 9.35 5.33 -28.32
N TYR A 106 10.16 6.14 -27.66
CA TYR A 106 9.84 6.74 -26.36
C TYR A 106 9.33 8.17 -26.52
#